data_AF-Q8F571-F1
#
_entry.id   AF-Q8F571-F1
#
_cell.length_a   1.000
_cell.length_b   1.000
_cell.length_c   1.000
_cell.angle_alpha   90.00
_cell.angle_beta   90.00
_cell.angle_gamma   90.00
#
_symmetry.space_group_name_H-M   'P 1'
#
loop_
_entity.id
_entity.type
_entity.pdbx_description
1 polymer ?
#
loop_
_entity_poly.entity_id
_entity_poly.type
_entity_poly.pdbx_seq_one_letter_code
_entity_poly.pdbx_strand_id
1 'polypeptide(L)'
;MKYWRMQLHPDDQSLATDYTVKCLANNYVGLDFPAGSYDLSEYDIDKLEAFPNNIRAFAKQITYNDYILIFHHNIPFALITEIGNYNYLKEVIPEMGIWFRHFRRFKKISYFNDVYKQGKDEHYKITMANTISEASEDTKTVELIKDWIGRLSNNGA
;
A
#
# COMPACT_ATOMS: atom_id res chain seq x y z
N MET A 1 -3.93 11.13 -11.25
CA MET A 1 -4.50 10.00 -10.51
C MET A 1 -3.91 8.73 -11.08
N LYS A 2 -3.22 7.97 -10.24
CA LYS A 2 -2.61 6.68 -10.52
C LYS A 2 -3.19 5.61 -9.61
N TYR A 3 -3.06 4.37 -10.03
CA TYR A 3 -3.42 3.21 -9.24
C TYR A 3 -2.16 2.47 -8.84
N TRP A 4 -2.09 2.09 -7.58
CA TRP A 4 -0.97 1.37 -7.00
C TRP A 4 -1.46 0.06 -6.40
N ARG A 5 -0.57 -0.92 -6.35
CA ARG A 5 -0.77 -2.16 -5.61
C ARG A 5 0.35 -2.33 -4.61
N MET A 6 0.01 -2.78 -3.41
CA MET A 6 0.98 -2.91 -2.32
C MET A 6 0.70 -4.14 -1.46
N GLN A 7 1.74 -4.92 -1.16
CA GLN A 7 1.72 -5.90 -0.08
C GLN A 7 2.25 -5.24 1.19
N LEU A 8 1.49 -5.31 2.28
CA LEU A 8 1.82 -4.65 3.54
C LEU A 8 2.34 -5.66 4.56
N HIS A 9 3.52 -6.20 4.33
CA HIS A 9 4.20 -7.08 5.27
C HIS A 9 5.70 -6.75 5.35
N PRO A 10 6.33 -6.97 6.52
CA PRO A 10 7.79 -6.91 6.63
C PRO A 10 8.43 -8.06 5.84
N ASP A 11 9.77 -8.11 5.85
CA ASP A 11 10.53 -9.23 5.26
C ASP A 11 10.16 -10.59 5.88
N ASP A 12 9.63 -10.60 7.12
CA ASP A 12 9.07 -11.80 7.74
C ASP A 12 7.60 -12.03 7.36
N GLN A 13 7.40 -12.93 6.40
CA GLN A 13 6.06 -13.31 5.91
C GLN A 13 5.17 -13.92 7.00
N SER A 14 5.73 -14.48 8.09
CA SER A 14 4.94 -15.14 9.14
C SER A 14 4.06 -14.16 9.94
N LEU A 15 4.42 -12.87 9.95
CA LEU A 15 3.70 -11.80 10.64
C LEU A 15 2.93 -10.89 9.68
N ALA A 16 2.83 -11.25 8.40
CA ALA A 16 2.24 -10.40 7.36
C ALA A 16 0.82 -9.90 7.70
N THR A 17 -0.05 -10.79 8.19
CA THR A 17 -1.42 -10.41 8.58
C THR A 17 -1.42 -9.41 9.73
N ASP A 18 -0.62 -9.67 10.77
CA ASP A 18 -0.56 -8.82 11.96
C ASP A 18 -0.11 -7.40 11.60
N TYR A 19 0.97 -7.27 10.83
CA TYR A 19 1.43 -5.97 10.36
C TYR A 19 0.43 -5.29 9.41
N THR A 20 -0.18 -6.02 8.48
CA THR A 20 -1.22 -5.44 7.61
C THR A 20 -2.33 -4.83 8.45
N VAL A 21 -2.91 -5.58 9.38
CA VAL A 21 -4.02 -5.12 10.22
C VAL A 21 -3.60 -3.96 11.11
N LYS A 22 -2.45 -4.07 11.79
CA LYS A 22 -1.91 -3.03 12.68
C LYS A 22 -1.72 -1.69 11.95
N CYS A 23 -1.14 -1.70 10.75
CA CYS A 23 -0.89 -0.48 10.00
C CYS A 23 -2.18 0.17 9.52
N LEU A 24 -3.10 -0.63 8.97
CA LEU A 24 -4.37 -0.12 8.47
C LEU A 24 -5.26 0.43 9.60
N ALA A 25 -5.25 -0.22 10.77
CA ALA A 25 -5.92 0.28 11.97
C ALA A 25 -5.34 1.62 12.48
N ASN A 26 -4.07 1.91 12.17
CA ASN A 26 -3.40 3.17 12.50
C ASN A 26 -3.35 4.16 11.31
N ASN A 27 -4.15 3.91 10.27
CA ASN A 27 -4.30 4.77 9.09
C ASN A 27 -3.00 5.07 8.36
N TYR A 28 -2.13 4.07 8.20
CA TYR A 28 -0.91 4.22 7.42
C TYR A 28 -0.52 2.96 6.63
N VAL A 29 0.33 3.16 5.63
CA VAL A 29 1.05 2.10 4.91
C VAL A 29 2.54 2.36 5.00
N GLY A 30 3.34 1.31 5.04
CA GLY A 30 4.77 1.43 5.21
C GLY A 30 5.56 0.35 4.49
N LEU A 31 6.84 0.66 4.31
CA LEU A 31 7.84 -0.23 3.76
C LEU A 31 9.03 -0.24 4.72
N ASP A 32 9.64 -1.41 4.89
CA ASP A 32 10.97 -1.49 5.46
C ASP A 32 11.96 -1.78 4.34
N PHE A 33 13.16 -1.23 4.47
CA PHE A 33 14.23 -1.40 3.49
C PHE A 33 15.45 -2.04 4.16
N PRO A 34 16.36 -2.67 3.41
CA PRO A 34 17.61 -3.16 3.97
C PRO A 34 18.34 -2.07 4.78
N ALA A 35 19.07 -2.50 5.82
CA ALA A 35 19.78 -1.61 6.73
C ALA A 35 20.67 -0.59 5.99
N GLY A 36 20.67 0.67 6.46
CA GLY A 36 21.41 1.77 5.82
C GLY A 36 20.60 2.63 4.84
N SER A 37 19.32 2.33 4.64
CA SER A 37 18.40 3.20 3.90
C SER A 37 18.01 4.41 4.78
N TYR A 38 18.49 5.61 4.41
CA TYR A 38 18.19 6.87 5.09
C TYR A 38 16.87 7.48 4.58
N ASP A 39 16.53 8.68 5.05
CA ASP A 39 15.37 9.44 4.58
C ASP A 39 15.45 9.65 3.06
N LEU A 40 14.56 8.99 2.30
CA LEU A 40 14.54 9.08 0.84
C LEU A 40 14.10 10.46 0.33
N SER A 41 13.55 11.30 1.20
CA SER A 41 13.22 12.67 0.84
C SER A 41 14.46 13.56 0.67
N GLU A 42 15.56 13.23 1.35
CA GLU A 42 16.82 13.99 1.36
C GLU A 42 17.74 13.70 0.17
N TYR A 43 17.47 12.64 -0.59
CA TYR A 43 18.26 12.29 -1.76
C TYR A 43 17.82 13.10 -2.99
N ASP A 44 18.80 13.67 -3.69
CA ASP A 44 18.63 14.19 -5.04
C ASP A 44 18.30 13.07 -6.03
N ILE A 45 17.71 13.44 -7.17
CA ILE A 45 17.17 12.47 -8.14
C ILE A 45 18.21 11.46 -8.63
N ASP A 46 19.45 11.93 -8.89
CA ASP A 46 20.56 11.09 -9.35
C ASP A 46 20.95 10.01 -8.33
N LYS A 47 20.87 10.34 -7.03
CA LYS A 47 21.17 9.36 -5.96
C LYS A 47 20.00 8.43 -5.70
N LEU A 48 18.77 8.89 -5.96
CA LEU A 48 17.59 8.03 -5.87
C LEU A 48 17.62 6.94 -6.93
N GLU A 49 18.19 7.17 -8.12
CA GLU A 49 18.26 6.17 -9.20
C GLU A 49 18.93 4.85 -8.77
N ALA A 50 19.80 4.89 -7.77
CA ALA A 50 20.42 3.70 -7.18
C ALA A 50 19.44 2.79 -6.42
N PHE A 51 18.28 3.30 -6.01
CA PHE A 51 17.25 2.53 -5.30
C PHE A 51 16.28 1.88 -6.30
N PRO A 52 15.73 0.68 -5.99
CA PRO A 52 14.66 0.05 -6.78
C PRO A 52 13.51 1.02 -7.13
N ASN A 53 12.98 0.90 -8.36
CA ASN A 53 11.99 1.85 -8.89
C ASN A 53 10.74 1.98 -8.00
N ASN A 54 10.26 0.86 -7.48
CA ASN A 54 9.13 0.80 -6.55
C ASN A 54 9.38 1.57 -5.25
N ILE A 55 10.61 1.56 -4.76
CA ILE A 55 11.03 2.30 -3.55
C ILE A 55 11.04 3.80 -3.81
N ARG A 56 11.65 4.23 -4.93
CA ARG A 56 11.62 5.64 -5.36
C ARG A 56 10.19 6.14 -5.53
N ALA A 57 9.35 5.30 -6.14
CA ALA A 57 7.96 5.62 -6.41
C ALA A 57 7.16 5.84 -5.11
N PHE A 58 7.39 4.99 -4.09
CA PHE A 58 6.80 5.20 -2.77
C PHE A 58 7.22 6.52 -2.14
N ALA A 59 8.49 6.93 -2.27
CA ALA A 59 8.98 8.18 -1.67
C ALA A 59 8.48 9.44 -2.41
N LYS A 60 8.44 9.43 -3.74
CA LYS A 60 8.28 10.67 -4.54
C LYS A 60 7.08 10.70 -5.49
N GLN A 61 6.53 9.56 -5.91
CA GLN A 61 5.55 9.52 -7.01
C GLN A 61 4.09 9.35 -6.56
N ILE A 62 3.86 8.79 -5.36
CA ILE A 62 2.50 8.66 -4.82
C ILE A 62 1.98 10.02 -4.37
N THR A 63 0.79 10.38 -4.86
CA THR A 63 0.13 11.65 -4.57
C THR A 63 -1.21 11.47 -3.82
N TYR A 64 -1.75 12.56 -3.28
CA TYR A 64 -3.00 12.56 -2.51
C TYR A 64 -4.21 11.96 -3.25
N ASN A 65 -4.26 12.14 -4.57
CA ASN A 65 -5.39 11.71 -5.41
C ASN A 65 -5.22 10.29 -5.97
N ASP A 66 -4.18 9.56 -5.55
CA ASP A 66 -3.96 8.18 -5.99
C ASP A 66 -4.71 7.18 -5.11
N TYR A 67 -4.88 5.98 -5.64
CA TYR A 67 -5.48 4.85 -4.95
C TYR A 67 -4.42 3.77 -4.75
N ILE A 68 -4.41 3.15 -3.58
CA ILE A 68 -3.55 2.00 -3.32
C ILE A 68 -4.43 0.81 -2.94
N LEU A 69 -4.38 -0.24 -3.76
CA LEU A 69 -4.96 -1.53 -3.44
C LEU A 69 -3.96 -2.33 -2.59
N ILE A 70 -4.34 -2.60 -1.36
CA ILE A 70 -3.57 -3.38 -0.40
C ILE A 70 -3.88 -4.85 -0.60
N PHE A 71 -2.83 -5.66 -0.65
CA PHE A 71 -2.86 -7.09 -0.79
C PHE A 71 -2.27 -7.77 0.45
N HIS A 72 -2.86 -8.90 0.81
CA HIS A 72 -2.28 -9.87 1.74
C HIS A 72 -2.02 -11.17 0.96
N HIS A 73 -0.75 -11.55 0.78
CA HIS A 73 -0.32 -12.71 -0.03
C HIS A 73 -1.11 -12.93 -1.34
N ASN A 74 -1.21 -11.88 -2.17
CA ASN A 74 -1.93 -11.88 -3.47
C ASN A 74 -3.47 -11.80 -3.39
N ILE A 75 -4.04 -11.69 -2.20
CA ILE A 75 -5.47 -11.51 -1.98
C ILE A 75 -5.74 -10.01 -1.77
N PRO A 76 -6.61 -9.38 -2.59
CA PRO A 76 -7.07 -8.02 -2.33
C PRO A 76 -7.68 -7.90 -0.93
N PHE A 77 -7.22 -6.92 -0.15
CA PHE A 77 -7.59 -6.78 1.26
C PHE A 77 -8.32 -5.47 1.54
N ALA A 78 -7.75 -4.34 1.09
CA ALA A 78 -8.31 -3.03 1.32
C ALA A 78 -7.94 -2.05 0.20
N LEU A 79 -8.79 -1.06 -0.05
CA LEU A 79 -8.54 0.06 -0.94
C LEU A 79 -8.39 1.33 -0.10
N ILE A 80 -7.26 2.01 -0.20
CA ILE A 80 -6.99 3.25 0.54
C ILE A 80 -6.84 4.46 -0.39
N THR A 81 -7.23 5.63 0.11
CA THR A 81 -7.22 6.90 -0.61
C THR A 81 -6.89 8.08 0.30
N GLU A 82 -6.72 9.27 -0.29
CA GLU A 82 -6.31 10.49 0.40
C GLU A 82 -4.93 10.29 1.05
N ILE A 83 -3.98 9.86 0.22
CA ILE A 83 -2.65 9.42 0.65
C ILE A 83 -1.79 10.64 0.98
N GLY A 84 -1.35 10.73 2.22
CA GLY A 84 -0.48 11.79 2.71
C GLY A 84 0.95 11.70 2.17
N ASN A 85 1.73 12.68 2.58
CA ASN A 85 3.15 12.77 2.24
C ASN A 85 3.94 11.58 2.79
N TYR A 86 5.06 11.32 2.16
CA TYR A 86 6.07 10.40 2.67
C TYR A 86 6.65 10.91 3.99
N ASN A 87 6.87 9.99 4.92
CA ASN A 87 7.52 10.23 6.20
C ASN A 87 8.60 9.16 6.44
N TYR A 88 9.61 9.56 7.21
CA TYR A 88 10.69 8.69 7.64
C TYR A 88 10.89 8.78 9.16
N LEU A 89 11.15 7.64 9.79
CA LEU A 89 11.69 7.54 11.14
C LEU A 89 13.05 6.87 11.08
N LYS A 90 14.02 7.44 11.79
CA LYS A 90 15.34 6.83 11.94
C LYS A 90 15.27 5.45 12.61
N GLU A 91 14.38 5.31 13.58
CA GLU A 91 14.10 4.08 14.32
C GLU A 91 12.59 3.88 14.42
N VAL A 92 12.14 2.62 14.34
CA VAL A 92 10.72 2.30 14.54
C VAL A 92 10.33 2.56 15.99
N ILE A 93 9.11 3.07 16.21
CA ILE A 93 8.59 3.41 17.54
C ILE A 93 7.26 2.66 17.73
N PRO A 94 7.29 1.37 18.13
CA PRO A 94 6.10 0.55 18.27
C PRO A 94 5.04 1.14 19.19
N GLU A 95 5.44 1.88 20.22
CA GLU A 95 4.57 2.55 21.19
C GLU A 95 3.69 3.64 20.54
N MET A 96 4.13 4.20 19.41
CA MET A 96 3.35 5.14 18.61
C MET A 96 2.48 4.44 17.56
N GLY A 97 2.45 3.11 17.56
CA GLY A 97 1.76 2.32 16.54
C GLY A 97 2.39 2.44 15.17
N ILE A 98 3.71 2.67 15.08
CA ILE A 98 4.45 2.77 13.82
C ILE A 98 5.56 1.73 13.81
N TRP A 99 5.41 0.75 12.93
CA TRP A 99 6.31 -0.39 12.78
C TRP A 99 7.17 -0.36 11.52
N PHE A 100 7.09 0.72 10.74
CA PHE A 100 7.86 0.90 9.51
C PHE A 100 8.59 2.23 9.55
N ARG A 101 9.88 2.23 9.18
CA ARG A 101 10.66 3.46 9.07
C ARG A 101 10.15 4.37 7.98
N HIS A 102 9.71 3.81 6.85
CA HIS A 102 9.20 4.57 5.72
C HIS A 102 7.70 4.39 5.63
N PHE A 103 6.94 5.47 5.74
CA PHE A 103 5.49 5.35 5.81
C PHE A 103 4.75 6.56 5.22
N ARG A 104 3.48 6.33 4.88
CA ARG A 104 2.52 7.33 4.45
C ARG A 104 1.23 7.12 5.20
N ARG A 105 0.66 8.20 5.73
CA ARG A 105 -0.71 8.16 6.29
C ARG A 105 -1.74 8.22 5.17
N PHE A 106 -2.93 7.72 5.41
CA PHE A 106 -4.09 7.87 4.53
C PHE A 106 -5.31 8.28 5.37
N LYS A 107 -6.34 8.85 4.75
CA LYS A 107 -7.56 9.24 5.49
C LYS A 107 -8.73 8.30 5.29
N LYS A 108 -8.80 7.59 4.16
CA LYS A 108 -9.93 6.73 3.82
C LYS A 108 -9.48 5.33 3.48
N ILE A 109 -10.29 4.36 3.91
CA ILE A 109 -10.11 2.93 3.68
C ILE A 109 -11.47 2.27 3.44
N SER A 110 -11.49 1.32 2.53
CA SER A 110 -12.60 0.39 2.32
C SER A 110 -12.04 -1.02 2.30
N TYR A 111 -12.69 -1.97 2.98
CA TYR A 111 -12.26 -3.37 2.99
C TYR A 111 -12.96 -4.18 1.92
N PHE A 112 -12.23 -5.13 1.35
CA PHE A 112 -12.70 -5.91 0.20
C PHE A 112 -14.03 -6.63 0.51
N ASN A 113 -14.12 -7.28 1.68
CA ASN A 113 -15.29 -8.06 2.09
C ASN A 113 -16.52 -7.21 2.47
N ASP A 114 -16.34 -5.90 2.63
CA ASP A 114 -17.46 -4.97 2.81
C ASP A 114 -18.14 -4.68 1.46
N VAL A 115 -17.37 -4.69 0.37
CA VAL A 115 -17.83 -4.35 -0.98
C VAL A 115 -18.18 -5.59 -1.82
N TYR A 116 -17.40 -6.65 -1.67
CA TYR A 116 -17.57 -7.90 -2.39
C TYR A 116 -18.01 -8.98 -1.41
N LYS A 117 -19.28 -9.39 -1.50
CA LYS A 117 -19.79 -10.54 -0.74
C LYS A 117 -19.35 -11.81 -1.46
N GLN A 118 -18.20 -12.34 -1.07
CA GLN A 118 -17.67 -13.59 -1.62
C GLN A 118 -18.34 -14.80 -0.98
N GLY A 119 -18.65 -15.80 -1.81
CA GLY A 119 -18.98 -17.16 -1.35
C GLY A 119 -17.75 -17.89 -0.81
N LYS A 120 -17.95 -19.05 -0.15
CA LYS A 120 -16.87 -19.86 0.47
C LYS A 120 -15.76 -20.26 -0.52
N ASP A 121 -16.10 -20.46 -1.79
CA ASP A 121 -15.20 -20.92 -2.84
C ASP A 121 -14.70 -19.78 -3.75
N GLU A 122 -15.13 -18.54 -3.49
CA GLU A 122 -14.71 -17.36 -4.25
C GLU A 122 -13.49 -16.73 -3.57
N HIS A 123 -12.31 -17.00 -4.12
CA HIS A 123 -11.06 -16.39 -3.66
C HIS A 123 -10.44 -15.57 -4.78
N TYR A 124 -10.74 -14.27 -4.83
CA TYR A 124 -10.05 -13.35 -5.72
C TYR A 124 -8.56 -13.33 -5.40
N LYS A 125 -7.73 -13.69 -6.39
CA LYS A 125 -6.27 -13.67 -6.28
C LYS A 125 -5.68 -12.96 -7.49
N ILE A 126 -4.79 -12.01 -7.24
CA ILE A 126 -3.97 -11.33 -8.26
C ILE A 126 -2.52 -11.42 -7.81
N THR A 127 -1.72 -12.23 -8.50
CA THR A 127 -0.30 -12.45 -8.17
C THR A 127 0.46 -11.13 -8.19
N MET A 128 1.19 -10.84 -7.11
CA MET A 128 2.16 -9.75 -7.02
C MET A 128 3.56 -10.33 -7.11
N ALA A 129 4.46 -9.64 -7.80
CA ALA A 129 5.90 -9.95 -7.76
C ALA A 129 6.69 -8.97 -6.88
N ASN A 130 6.14 -7.77 -6.67
CA ASN A 130 6.81 -6.67 -5.96
C ASN A 130 5.98 -6.25 -4.74
N THR A 131 6.63 -5.78 -3.68
CA THR A 131 5.96 -5.24 -2.49
C THR A 131 5.10 -4.02 -2.81
N ILE A 132 5.51 -3.21 -3.77
CA ILE A 132 4.72 -2.09 -4.29
C ILE A 132 5.01 -1.87 -5.77
N SER A 133 4.01 -1.48 -6.55
CA SER A 133 4.18 -1.02 -7.92
C SER A 133 3.01 -0.15 -8.37
N GLU A 134 3.26 0.74 -9.34
CA GLU A 134 2.17 1.34 -10.12
C GLU A 134 1.47 0.21 -10.89
N ALA A 135 0.13 0.25 -10.97
CA ALA A 135 -0.69 -0.80 -11.56
C ALA A 135 -0.94 -0.60 -13.06
N SER A 136 -0.34 0.40 -13.71
CA SER A 136 -0.60 0.76 -15.11
C SER A 136 -0.52 -0.42 -16.09
N GLU A 137 0.40 -1.35 -15.86
CA GLU A 137 0.59 -2.56 -16.68
C GLU A 137 -0.20 -3.79 -16.18
N ASP A 138 -0.84 -3.71 -15.01
CA ASP A 138 -1.65 -4.77 -14.43
C ASP A 138 -3.14 -4.48 -14.63
N THR A 139 -3.65 -4.93 -15.77
CA THR A 139 -5.05 -4.73 -16.17
C THR A 139 -6.04 -5.24 -15.13
N LYS A 140 -5.76 -6.38 -14.48
CA LYS A 140 -6.65 -6.97 -13.46
C LYS A 140 -6.75 -6.09 -12.22
N THR A 141 -5.62 -5.57 -11.73
CA THR A 141 -5.62 -4.63 -10.60
C THR A 141 -6.34 -3.33 -10.95
N VAL A 142 -6.09 -2.79 -12.15
CA VAL A 142 -6.74 -1.55 -12.62
C VAL A 142 -8.25 -1.72 -12.74
N GLU A 143 -8.71 -2.81 -13.33
CA GLU A 143 -10.13 -3.14 -13.46
C GLU A 143 -10.79 -3.29 -12.09
N LEU A 144 -10.15 -4.02 -11.17
CA LEU A 144 -10.66 -4.21 -9.82
C LEU A 144 -10.81 -2.88 -9.07
N ILE A 145 -9.80 -2.00 -9.12
CA ILE A 145 -9.89 -0.68 -8.47
C ILE A 145 -11.03 0.15 -9.07
N LYS A 146 -11.18 0.17 -10.40
CA LYS A 146 -12.26 0.91 -11.06
C LYS A 146 -13.64 0.38 -10.66
N ASP A 147 -13.84 -0.93 -10.67
CA ASP A 147 -15.10 -1.56 -10.25
C ASP A 147 -15.40 -1.24 -8.77
N TRP A 148 -14.39 -1.35 -7.90
CA TRP A 148 -14.53 -1.05 -6.48
C TRP A 148 -14.97 0.40 -6.24
N ILE A 149 -14.32 1.38 -6.91
CA ILE A 149 -14.70 2.80 -6.85
C ILE A 149 -16.14 3.00 -7.32
N GLY A 150 -16.55 2.33 -8.40
CA GLY A 150 -17.92 2.37 -8.90
C GLY A 150 -18.93 1.89 -7.86
N ARG A 151 -18.63 0.78 -7.18
CA ARG A 151 -19.50 0.22 -6.12
C ARG A 151 -19.59 1.13 -4.91
N LEU A 152 -18.49 1.73 -4.47
CA LEU A 152 -18.51 2.69 -3.35
C LEU A 152 -19.36 3.92 -3.65
N SER A 153 -19.33 4.39 -4.89
CA SER A 153 -20.17 5.51 -5.34
C SER A 153 -21.66 5.14 -5.35
N ASN A 154 -22.01 3.90 -5.70
CA ASN A 154 -23.40 3.43 -5.76
C ASN A 154 -23.99 3.06 -4.40
N ASN A 155 -23.15 2.64 -3.45
CA ASN A 155 -23.58 2.26 -2.09
C ASN A 155 -23.65 3.45 -1.12
N GLY A 156 -23.22 4.63 -1.54
CA GLY A 156 -23.24 5.88 -0.74
C GLY A 156 -24.37 6.85 -1.12
N ALA A 157 -25.36 6.42 -1.91
CA ALA A 157 -26.55 7.17 -2.31
C ALA A 157 -27.79 6.74 -1.51
#